data_AF-A0A8D9HPJ6-F1
#
_entry.id   AF-A0A8D9HPJ6-F1
#
_cell.length_a   1.000
_cell.length_b   1.000
_cell.length_c   1.000
_cell.angle_alpha   90.00
_cell.angle_beta   90.00
_cell.angle_gamma   90.00
#
_symmetry.space_group_name_H-M   'P 1'
#
loop_
_entity.id
_entity.type
_entity.pdbx_description
1 polymer ?
#
loop_
_entity_poly.entity_id
_entity_poly.type
_entity_poly.pdbx_seq_one_letter_code
_entity_poly.pdbx_strand_id
1 'polypeptide(L)'
;MVKKITDIPSILLNKALKANLDSPDFEPLQRDATKKDKETLRTPYPLPGVGAKGGKLPIQTSRPYNIAHRGSNGEIPEETAAAYLRGIEEGTDFIETDVLSTKDGALICFHDVILDETTNVASHKEFFDRKRTYEVQGFNITGFFTFDFTLKELKKLRTKQRYSFRDQQYNETSNSADLLFVFAGKYPIITFEEFITIARDAPRVVGIYPEIKNPVLMNQHVKWPGGKRFEDKVVETLKKYGYGGSYLSKKWLKRPLFIQSFAPSSLVYITKLTDSPKVLLIDDVTVLTEDTNQTYAEITSDVYFNYIKQYVVGIGPWKDTVVPVNNNYIQAPTDLVKRAHAHNLQVHPYTYRNENEFLHLNFSQDPYKEYEYWINEIGVDGLFTDFTGSLHNYQEWTSPLSETSKSPRQLLSQIASLVLPYAKA
;
A
#
# COMPACT_ATOMS: atom_id res chain seq x y z
N MET A 1 42.62 21.66 -6.87
CA MET A 1 43.02 22.31 -5.61
C MET A 1 41.79 22.94 -4.98
N VAL A 2 41.14 22.24 -4.04
CA VAL A 2 39.97 22.74 -3.31
C VAL A 2 40.22 22.47 -1.83
N LYS A 3 40.16 23.54 -1.04
CA LYS A 3 40.55 23.59 0.38
C LYS A 3 39.55 22.84 1.26
N LYS A 4 40.07 22.05 2.21
CA LYS A 4 39.33 21.49 3.35
C LYS A 4 39.03 22.61 4.35
N ILE A 5 37.81 22.59 4.92
CA ILE A 5 37.47 23.33 6.13
C ILE A 5 37.31 22.29 7.24
N THR A 6 38.40 22.05 7.94
CA THR A 6 38.41 21.67 9.36
C THR A 6 38.42 22.97 10.15
N ASP A 7 37.52 23.11 11.14
CA ASP A 7 37.76 23.77 12.44
C ASP A 7 36.42 24.09 13.15
N ILE A 8 36.01 23.19 14.05
CA ILE A 8 35.19 23.56 15.22
C ILE A 8 35.90 22.97 16.46
N PRO A 9 36.20 23.76 17.52
CA PRO A 9 37.17 23.38 18.55
C PRO A 9 36.73 22.27 19.53
N SER A 10 37.67 21.39 19.85
CA SER A 10 37.60 20.15 20.65
C SER A 10 37.43 20.31 22.17
N ILE A 11 36.76 21.37 22.66
CA ILE A 11 36.65 21.65 24.11
C ILE A 11 35.22 21.51 24.68
N LEU A 12 34.21 21.21 23.86
CA LEU A 12 32.83 20.94 24.33
C LEU A 12 32.43 19.46 24.32
N LEU A 13 33.28 18.55 23.83
CA LEU A 13 32.97 17.12 23.72
C LEU A 13 33.37 16.28 24.96
N ASN A 14 34.23 16.80 25.85
CA ASN A 14 34.74 16.06 27.02
C ASN A 14 34.06 16.39 28.36
N LYS A 15 32.95 17.13 28.35
CA LYS A 15 32.15 17.41 29.57
C LYS A 15 30.82 16.65 29.65
N ALA A 16 30.43 15.93 28.60
CA ALA A 16 29.20 15.13 28.56
C ALA A 16 29.42 13.61 28.72
N LEU A 17 30.69 13.15 28.79
CA LEU A 17 31.05 11.73 28.86
C LEU A 17 31.59 11.28 30.24
N LYS A 18 31.31 12.05 31.31
CA LYS A 18 31.78 11.73 32.67
C LYS A 18 30.73 11.97 33.76
N ALA A 19 29.48 11.60 33.50
CA ALA A 19 28.41 11.55 34.50
C ALA A 19 27.37 10.48 34.14
N ASN A 20 27.64 9.23 34.54
CA ASN A 20 26.71 8.15 34.95
C ASN A 20 27.31 6.75 34.73
N LEU A 21 28.50 6.54 35.29
CA LEU A 21 28.95 5.23 35.74
C LEU A 21 29.29 5.43 37.22
N ASP A 22 28.44 4.88 38.09
CA ASP A 22 28.66 4.54 39.51
C ASP A 22 27.40 4.78 40.36
N SER A 23 26.48 3.80 40.38
CA SER A 23 25.82 3.42 41.65
C SER A 23 25.38 1.94 41.60
N PRO A 24 25.92 1.09 42.48
CA PRO A 24 25.40 -0.25 42.74
C PRO A 24 24.24 -0.15 43.72
N ASP A 25 23.16 -0.90 43.49
CA ASP A 25 22.32 -1.51 44.54
C ASP A 25 21.20 -2.31 43.88
N PHE A 26 21.38 -3.63 43.88
CA PHE A 26 20.40 -4.64 43.52
C PHE A 26 20.13 -5.44 44.79
N GLU A 27 18.93 -5.34 45.35
CA GLU A 27 18.26 -6.44 46.09
C GLU A 27 16.75 -6.14 46.28
N PRO A 28 15.93 -7.19 46.45
CA PRO A 28 14.60 -7.27 45.82
C PRO A 28 13.47 -7.04 46.81
N LEU A 29 12.37 -6.39 46.38
CA LEU A 29 11.13 -6.38 47.16
C LEU A 29 9.89 -6.36 46.25
N GLN A 30 9.07 -7.38 46.45
CA GLN A 30 7.67 -7.53 46.02
C GLN A 30 6.91 -6.20 46.10
N ARG A 31 6.12 -5.89 45.07
CA ARG A 31 4.97 -4.98 45.20
C ARG A 31 3.74 -5.50 44.48
N ASP A 32 2.68 -5.51 45.28
CA ASP A 32 1.28 -5.75 44.98
C ASP A 32 0.78 -5.15 43.66
N ALA A 33 -0.02 -5.95 42.97
CA ALA A 33 -0.89 -5.50 41.90
C ALA A 33 -1.94 -4.52 42.47
N THR A 34 -1.67 -3.22 42.35
CA THR A 34 -2.69 -2.20 42.61
C THR A 34 -3.58 -2.02 41.40
N LYS A 35 -4.90 -2.01 41.65
CA LYS A 35 -6.00 -1.66 40.72
C LYS A 35 -5.70 -0.41 39.88
N LYS A 36 -5.02 -0.55 38.74
CA LYS A 36 -5.03 0.42 37.64
C LYS A 36 -4.79 -0.17 36.24
N ASP A 37 -4.85 -1.49 36.09
CA ASP A 37 -4.85 -2.18 34.79
C ASP A 37 -6.28 -2.46 34.31
N LYS A 38 -7.11 -1.42 34.25
CA LYS A 38 -8.44 -1.48 33.63
C LYS A 38 -8.50 -0.50 32.48
N GLU A 39 -8.00 -0.93 31.32
CA GLU A 39 -8.24 -0.43 29.95
C GLU A 39 -7.14 -1.09 29.09
N THR A 40 -7.37 -2.05 28.21
CA THR A 40 -8.35 -2.11 27.12
C THR A 40 -8.65 -3.58 26.79
N LEU A 41 -9.87 -4.02 27.11
CA LEU A 41 -10.37 -5.35 26.75
C LEU A 41 -10.74 -5.39 25.26
N ARG A 42 -10.10 -6.31 24.54
CA ARG A 42 -10.32 -6.62 23.11
C ARG A 42 -11.73 -7.16 22.89
N THR A 43 -12.44 -6.61 21.91
CA THR A 43 -13.74 -7.13 21.46
C THR A 43 -13.57 -7.71 20.05
N PRO A 44 -14.04 -8.94 19.75
CA PRO A 44 -14.06 -9.46 18.38
C PRO A 44 -15.16 -8.77 17.58
N TYR A 45 -14.84 -8.31 16.37
CA TYR A 45 -15.83 -7.77 15.42
C TYR A 45 -16.26 -8.86 14.44
N PRO A 46 -17.57 -9.10 14.24
CA PRO A 46 -18.05 -9.88 13.10
C PRO A 46 -18.01 -9.05 11.80
N LEU A 47 -17.74 -9.70 10.66
CA LEU A 47 -17.92 -9.15 9.30
C LEU A 47 -19.42 -8.96 8.94
N PRO A 48 -19.72 -8.38 7.77
CA PRO A 48 -19.87 -6.95 7.50
C PRO A 48 -21.28 -6.48 7.93
N GLY A 49 -21.36 -5.62 8.94
CA GLY A 49 -22.63 -5.11 9.42
C GLY A 49 -22.54 -3.66 9.85
N VAL A 50 -23.61 -2.91 9.59
CA VAL A 50 -23.92 -1.69 10.31
C VAL A 50 -23.76 -2.01 11.80
N GLY A 51 -22.84 -1.33 12.49
CA GLY A 51 -22.60 -1.54 13.91
C GLY A 51 -23.90 -1.41 14.70
N ALA A 52 -23.96 -2.00 15.89
CA ALA A 52 -25.15 -2.12 16.73
C ALA A 52 -25.91 -0.80 17.04
N LYS A 53 -25.40 0.35 16.60
CA LYS A 53 -26.00 1.70 16.68
C LYS A 53 -26.16 2.43 15.33
N GLY A 54 -26.19 1.73 14.19
CA GLY A 54 -26.45 2.37 12.89
C GLY A 54 -25.22 2.96 12.17
N GLY A 55 -24.01 2.83 12.72
CA GLY A 55 -22.77 3.39 12.14
C GLY A 55 -21.85 2.33 11.51
N LYS A 56 -20.98 2.72 10.57
CA LYS A 56 -19.96 1.82 10.00
C LYS A 56 -18.98 1.35 11.07
N LEU A 57 -18.58 0.08 11.02
CA LEU A 57 -17.50 -0.43 11.87
C LEU A 57 -16.21 0.35 11.63
N PRO A 58 -15.45 0.73 12.68
CA PRO A 58 -14.20 1.46 12.53
C PRO A 58 -13.12 0.58 11.88
N ILE A 59 -12.08 1.21 11.33
CA ILE A 59 -10.88 0.52 10.87
C ILE A 59 -10.12 -0.09 12.07
N GLN A 60 -9.52 -1.27 11.89
CA GLN A 60 -8.64 -1.87 12.87
C GLN A 60 -7.25 -1.21 12.77
N THR A 61 -6.65 -0.84 13.91
CA THR A 61 -5.33 -0.18 13.98
C THR A 61 -4.37 -0.84 14.97
N SER A 62 -4.73 -2.00 15.54
CA SER A 62 -3.94 -2.69 16.57
C SER A 62 -3.11 -3.86 16.04
N ARG A 63 -3.11 -4.10 14.72
CA ARG A 63 -2.31 -5.11 14.02
C ARG A 63 -1.78 -4.51 12.72
N PRO A 64 -0.79 -5.14 12.07
CA PRO A 64 -0.33 -4.69 10.77
C PRO A 64 -1.48 -4.58 9.76
N TYR A 65 -1.47 -3.52 8.95
CA TYR A 65 -2.52 -3.27 7.96
C TYR A 65 -2.48 -4.28 6.81
N ASN A 66 -3.64 -4.80 6.44
CA ASN A 66 -3.87 -5.46 5.16
C ASN A 66 -4.17 -4.39 4.11
N ILE A 67 -3.31 -4.24 3.12
CA ILE A 67 -3.43 -3.21 2.08
C ILE A 67 -3.60 -3.89 0.72
N ALA A 68 -4.77 -3.70 0.10
CA ALA A 68 -5.12 -4.25 -1.20
C ALA A 68 -4.35 -3.52 -2.31
N HIS A 69 -3.17 -4.03 -2.66
CA HIS A 69 -2.33 -3.48 -3.71
C HIS A 69 -3.09 -3.52 -5.03
N ARG A 70 -3.52 -2.36 -5.54
CA ARG A 70 -4.39 -2.23 -6.73
C ARG A 70 -5.71 -3.02 -6.66
N GLY A 71 -6.21 -3.26 -5.45
CA GLY A 71 -7.34 -4.14 -5.17
C GLY A 71 -6.93 -5.61 -5.03
N SER A 72 -7.88 -6.53 -5.19
CA SER A 72 -7.61 -7.98 -5.16
C SER A 72 -7.04 -8.46 -6.51
N ASN A 73 -5.91 -7.90 -6.93
CA ASN A 73 -5.43 -8.00 -8.30
C ASN A 73 -4.88 -9.38 -8.69
N GLY A 74 -4.62 -10.24 -7.69
CA GLY A 74 -4.32 -11.65 -7.88
C GLY A 74 -5.46 -12.42 -8.54
N GLU A 75 -6.68 -11.92 -8.41
CA GLU A 75 -7.90 -12.60 -8.87
C GLU A 75 -8.63 -11.84 -9.99
N ILE A 76 -8.60 -10.51 -9.96
CA ILE A 76 -9.35 -9.64 -10.88
C ILE A 76 -8.37 -8.63 -11.48
N PRO A 77 -8.52 -8.18 -12.75
CA PRO A 77 -7.63 -7.16 -13.31
C PRO A 77 -7.47 -5.93 -12.39
N GLU A 78 -6.22 -5.51 -12.22
CA GLU A 78 -5.80 -4.44 -11.30
C GLU A 78 -6.49 -3.10 -11.59
N GLU A 79 -6.55 -2.22 -10.59
CA GLU A 79 -7.07 -0.85 -10.71
C GLU A 79 -8.54 -0.77 -11.20
N THR A 80 -9.30 -1.86 -11.08
CA THR A 80 -10.72 -1.91 -11.46
C THR A 80 -11.64 -1.79 -10.25
N ALA A 81 -12.84 -1.25 -10.47
CA ALA A 81 -13.87 -1.22 -9.43
C ALA A 81 -14.14 -2.62 -8.82
N ALA A 82 -14.11 -3.66 -9.64
CA ALA A 82 -14.33 -5.03 -9.19
C ALA A 82 -13.20 -5.55 -8.30
N ALA A 83 -11.93 -5.27 -8.63
CA ALA A 83 -10.79 -5.65 -7.79
C ALA A 83 -10.86 -4.96 -6.41
N TYR A 84 -11.25 -3.68 -6.36
CA TYR A 84 -11.42 -2.96 -5.09
C TYR A 84 -12.58 -3.48 -4.26
N LEU A 85 -13.75 -3.69 -4.89
CA LEU A 85 -14.92 -4.25 -4.19
C LEU A 85 -14.61 -5.64 -3.62
N ARG A 86 -13.90 -6.47 -4.38
CA ARG A 86 -13.44 -7.78 -3.91
C ARG A 86 -12.50 -7.67 -2.72
N GLY A 87 -11.51 -6.78 -2.77
CA GLY A 87 -10.60 -6.59 -1.63
C GLY A 87 -11.31 -6.10 -0.36
N ILE A 88 -12.33 -5.25 -0.51
CA ILE A 88 -13.18 -4.80 0.61
C ILE A 88 -13.97 -5.96 1.20
N GLU A 89 -14.58 -6.79 0.36
CA GLU A 89 -15.33 -8.00 0.73
C GLU A 89 -14.44 -8.99 1.48
N GLU A 90 -13.19 -9.14 1.04
CA GLU A 90 -12.17 -10.02 1.65
C GLU A 90 -11.60 -9.51 2.97
N GLY A 91 -11.95 -8.30 3.40
CA GLY A 91 -11.56 -7.79 4.72
C GLY A 91 -10.31 -6.90 4.74
N THR A 92 -9.86 -6.37 3.60
CA THR A 92 -8.71 -5.44 3.57
C THR A 92 -8.94 -4.17 4.40
N ASP A 93 -7.92 -3.62 5.06
CA ASP A 93 -8.06 -2.38 5.83
C ASP A 93 -8.01 -1.15 4.92
N PHE A 94 -7.17 -1.21 3.87
CA PHE A 94 -6.98 -0.15 2.88
C PHE A 94 -7.08 -0.70 1.46
N ILE A 95 -7.73 0.05 0.58
CA ILE A 95 -7.54 -0.14 -0.87
C ILE A 95 -6.49 0.85 -1.38
N GLU A 96 -5.53 0.36 -2.17
CA GLU A 96 -4.44 1.13 -2.76
C GLU A 96 -4.76 1.47 -4.22
N THR A 97 -4.27 2.60 -4.73
CA THR A 97 -4.41 2.94 -6.15
C THR A 97 -3.23 3.76 -6.64
N ASP A 98 -2.80 3.51 -7.86
CA ASP A 98 -1.87 4.36 -8.58
C ASP A 98 -2.60 5.49 -9.29
N VAL A 99 -2.33 6.74 -8.90
CA VAL A 99 -2.98 7.90 -9.54
C VAL A 99 -2.10 8.42 -10.67
N LEU A 100 -2.67 8.48 -11.87
CA LEU A 100 -2.13 9.14 -13.05
C LEU A 100 -3.13 10.17 -13.61
N SER A 101 -2.76 10.90 -14.67
CA SER A 101 -3.65 11.86 -15.33
C SER A 101 -3.81 11.62 -16.83
N THR A 102 -5.01 11.94 -17.31
CA THR A 102 -5.33 12.05 -18.74
C THR A 102 -4.89 13.39 -19.31
N LYS A 103 -4.92 13.50 -20.65
CA LYS A 103 -4.64 14.73 -21.41
C LYS A 103 -5.52 15.91 -21.00
N ASP A 104 -6.80 15.64 -20.74
CA ASP A 104 -7.79 16.62 -20.31
C ASP A 104 -7.78 16.86 -18.79
N GLY A 105 -6.77 16.35 -18.09
CA GLY A 105 -6.49 16.66 -16.69
C GLY A 105 -7.36 15.91 -15.68
N ALA A 106 -8.04 14.84 -16.10
CA ALA A 106 -8.78 13.96 -15.20
C ALA A 106 -7.82 12.98 -14.51
N LEU A 107 -8.06 12.72 -13.22
CA LEU A 107 -7.29 11.76 -12.44
C LEU A 107 -7.88 10.35 -12.62
N ILE A 108 -7.03 9.38 -12.91
CA ILE A 108 -7.40 7.97 -13.12
C ILE A 108 -6.60 7.04 -12.21
N CYS A 109 -7.17 5.87 -11.96
CA CYS A 109 -6.55 4.75 -11.26
C CYS A 109 -5.88 3.84 -12.30
N PHE A 110 -4.55 3.87 -12.38
CA PHE A 110 -3.78 3.11 -13.35
C PHE A 110 -2.27 3.10 -13.01
N HIS A 111 -1.63 1.93 -12.97
CA HIS A 111 -0.23 1.79 -12.53
C HIS A 111 0.80 2.28 -13.56
N ASP A 112 0.72 1.77 -14.78
CA ASP A 112 1.75 2.01 -15.80
C ASP A 112 1.52 3.36 -16.50
N VAL A 113 2.58 4.09 -16.85
CA VAL A 113 2.42 5.32 -17.65
C VAL A 113 1.93 5.04 -19.08
N ILE A 114 2.03 3.78 -19.54
CA ILE A 114 1.55 3.29 -20.83
C ILE A 114 0.42 2.25 -20.66
N LEU A 115 -0.50 2.20 -21.61
CA LEU A 115 -1.72 1.36 -21.57
C LEU A 115 -1.51 -0.06 -22.10
N ASP A 116 -0.36 -0.33 -22.71
CA ASP A 116 -0.10 -1.49 -23.57
C ASP A 116 -0.31 -2.85 -22.87
N GLU A 117 0.20 -2.98 -21.64
CA GLU A 117 0.29 -4.27 -20.93
C GLU A 117 -0.97 -4.67 -20.19
N THR A 118 -1.82 -3.73 -19.80
CA THR A 118 -3.01 -4.00 -18.98
C THR A 118 -4.30 -3.48 -19.59
N THR A 119 -4.29 -3.13 -20.88
CA THR A 119 -5.52 -2.84 -21.64
C THR A 119 -5.56 -3.50 -23.01
N ASN A 120 -6.72 -3.37 -23.67
CA ASN A 120 -6.96 -3.73 -25.07
C ASN A 120 -6.59 -2.62 -26.07
N VAL A 121 -5.83 -1.58 -25.69
CA VAL A 121 -5.51 -0.42 -26.57
C VAL A 121 -4.96 -0.82 -27.94
N ALA A 122 -4.18 -1.90 -28.01
CA ALA A 122 -3.62 -2.43 -29.26
C ALA A 122 -4.68 -2.96 -30.25
N SER A 123 -5.91 -3.24 -29.78
CA SER A 123 -7.05 -3.65 -30.63
C SER A 123 -7.82 -2.46 -31.21
N HIS A 124 -7.58 -1.24 -30.72
CA HIS A 124 -8.24 -0.01 -31.16
C HIS A 124 -7.47 0.68 -32.28
N LYS A 125 -7.84 0.38 -33.53
CA LYS A 125 -7.18 0.92 -34.73
C LYS A 125 -7.21 2.45 -34.80
N GLU A 126 -8.26 3.07 -34.28
CA GLU A 126 -8.39 4.53 -34.20
C GLU A 126 -7.32 5.19 -33.32
N PHE A 127 -6.63 4.40 -32.49
CA PHE A 127 -5.58 4.87 -31.60
C PHE A 127 -4.17 4.57 -32.07
N PHE A 128 -3.95 3.91 -33.21
CA PHE A 128 -2.59 3.53 -33.65
C PHE A 128 -1.64 4.73 -33.79
N ASP A 129 -2.16 5.86 -34.25
CA ASP A 129 -1.39 7.10 -34.39
C ASP A 129 -1.09 7.79 -33.04
N ARG A 130 -1.49 7.20 -31.91
CA ARG A 130 -1.24 7.67 -30.54
C ARG A 130 -0.02 7.04 -29.89
N LYS A 131 0.60 6.03 -30.51
CA LYS A 131 1.83 5.44 -29.99
C LYS A 131 2.97 6.46 -30.08
N ARG A 132 3.66 6.71 -28.98
CA ARG A 132 4.73 7.73 -28.88
C ARG A 132 5.91 7.20 -28.08
N THR A 133 7.04 7.89 -28.19
CA THR A 133 8.22 7.65 -27.38
C THR A 133 8.45 8.87 -26.48
N TYR A 134 8.53 8.64 -25.17
CA TYR A 134 8.89 9.66 -24.18
C TYR A 134 10.00 9.14 -23.27
N GLU A 135 10.77 10.06 -22.69
CA GLU A 135 11.69 9.74 -21.61
C GLU A 135 10.91 9.62 -20.31
N VAL A 136 11.07 8.51 -19.60
CA VAL A 136 10.45 8.20 -18.32
C VAL A 136 11.55 7.70 -17.41
N GLN A 137 11.86 8.46 -16.36
CA GLN A 137 12.88 8.11 -15.36
C GLN A 137 14.24 7.74 -15.99
N GLY A 138 14.68 8.49 -17.02
CA GLY A 138 15.95 8.23 -17.72
C GLY A 138 15.89 7.17 -18.82
N PHE A 139 14.74 6.53 -19.06
CA PHE A 139 14.57 5.52 -20.10
C PHE A 139 13.62 5.98 -21.20
N ASN A 140 13.96 5.70 -22.46
CA ASN A 140 13.05 5.95 -23.59
C ASN A 140 12.00 4.82 -23.67
N ILE A 141 10.77 5.13 -23.31
CA ILE A 141 9.64 4.20 -23.35
C ILE A 141 8.78 4.52 -24.57
N THR A 142 8.42 3.48 -25.34
CA THR A 142 7.53 3.61 -26.50
C THR A 142 6.22 2.86 -26.28
N GLY A 143 5.08 3.57 -26.30
CA GLY A 143 3.77 3.00 -25.98
C GLY A 143 2.63 4.00 -26.12
N PHE A 144 1.46 3.62 -25.60
CA PHE A 144 0.26 4.47 -25.55
C PHE A 144 0.14 5.13 -24.18
N PHE A 145 0.61 6.38 -24.06
CA PHE A 145 0.72 7.06 -22.76
C PHE A 145 -0.62 7.58 -22.24
N THR A 146 -0.90 7.44 -20.95
CA THR A 146 -2.17 7.88 -20.34
C THR A 146 -2.47 9.37 -20.58
N PHE A 147 -1.46 10.24 -20.49
CA PHE A 147 -1.56 11.69 -20.71
C PHE A 147 -1.68 12.09 -22.18
N ASP A 148 -1.62 11.16 -23.13
CA ASP A 148 -2.02 11.43 -24.49
C ASP A 148 -3.56 11.34 -24.60
N PHE A 149 -4.23 10.43 -23.92
CA PHE A 149 -5.67 10.22 -24.12
C PHE A 149 -6.53 11.14 -23.26
N THR A 150 -7.68 11.54 -23.77
CA THR A 150 -8.76 12.13 -22.95
C THR A 150 -9.42 11.06 -22.10
N LEU A 151 -10.07 11.44 -20.99
CA LEU A 151 -10.84 10.48 -20.18
C LEU A 151 -11.90 9.75 -21.01
N LYS A 152 -12.58 10.48 -21.91
CA LYS A 152 -13.59 9.89 -22.80
C LYS A 152 -13.03 8.80 -23.70
N GLU A 153 -11.79 8.97 -24.19
CA GLU A 153 -11.12 7.94 -24.98
C GLU A 153 -10.71 6.75 -24.11
N LEU A 154 -10.12 6.98 -22.94
CA LEU A 154 -9.71 5.90 -22.03
C LEU A 154 -10.89 5.05 -21.56
N LYS A 155 -12.06 5.65 -21.34
CA LYS A 155 -13.29 4.92 -20.97
C LYS A 155 -13.79 3.94 -22.05
N LYS A 156 -13.27 4.00 -23.28
CA LYS A 156 -13.56 3.01 -24.33
C LYS A 156 -12.75 1.73 -24.14
N LEU A 157 -11.60 1.79 -23.49
CA LEU A 157 -10.72 0.65 -23.30
C LEU A 157 -11.28 -0.32 -22.25
N ARG A 158 -10.82 -1.57 -22.32
CA ARG A 158 -11.03 -2.59 -21.29
C ARG A 158 -9.70 -3.02 -20.72
N THR A 159 -9.68 -3.12 -19.39
CA THR A 159 -8.53 -3.63 -18.65
C THR A 159 -8.40 -5.14 -18.88
N LYS A 160 -7.17 -5.64 -18.90
CA LYS A 160 -6.85 -7.07 -18.96
C LYS A 160 -5.94 -7.45 -17.78
N GLN A 161 -5.95 -8.72 -17.44
CA GLN A 161 -5.07 -9.29 -16.43
C GLN A 161 -3.60 -9.14 -16.87
N ARG A 162 -2.75 -8.66 -15.95
CA ARG A 162 -1.33 -8.38 -16.20
C ARG A 162 -0.53 -9.65 -16.46
N TYR A 163 -0.78 -10.67 -15.67
CA TYR A 163 -0.02 -11.92 -15.73
C TYR A 163 -0.80 -13.01 -16.45
N SER A 164 -0.18 -13.64 -17.44
CA SER A 164 -0.83 -14.66 -18.28
C SER A 164 -1.21 -15.94 -17.51
N PHE A 165 -0.54 -16.23 -16.40
CA PHE A 165 -0.82 -17.38 -15.53
C PHE A 165 -1.97 -17.13 -14.55
N ARG A 166 -2.38 -15.88 -14.34
CA ARG A 166 -3.58 -15.55 -13.54
C ARG A 166 -4.84 -15.82 -14.36
N ASP A 167 -5.99 -15.78 -13.71
CA ASP A 167 -7.26 -15.98 -14.39
C ASP A 167 -7.51 -14.94 -15.50
N GLN A 168 -7.58 -15.42 -16.74
CA GLN A 168 -7.77 -14.60 -17.94
C GLN A 168 -9.26 -14.38 -18.28
N GLN A 169 -10.22 -14.94 -17.52
CA GLN A 169 -11.65 -14.90 -17.88
C GLN A 169 -12.25 -13.49 -18.00
N TYR A 170 -11.59 -12.48 -17.42
CA TYR A 170 -12.02 -11.09 -17.45
C TYR A 170 -11.49 -10.29 -18.65
N ASN A 171 -10.58 -10.88 -19.43
CA ASN A 171 -10.01 -10.26 -20.63
C ASN A 171 -11.03 -10.23 -21.77
N GLU A 172 -10.84 -9.34 -22.74
CA GLU A 172 -11.56 -9.43 -24.02
C GLU A 172 -11.12 -10.69 -24.77
N THR A 173 -12.07 -11.54 -25.15
CA THR A 173 -11.83 -12.66 -26.07
C THR A 173 -12.42 -12.32 -27.44
N SER A 174 -11.69 -12.62 -28.52
CA SER A 174 -12.06 -12.28 -29.90
C SER A 174 -13.16 -13.16 -30.51
N ASN A 175 -13.73 -14.12 -29.76
CA ASN A 175 -14.65 -15.14 -30.26
C ASN A 175 -16.03 -15.16 -29.54
N SER A 176 -16.66 -14.00 -29.32
CA SER A 176 -18.00 -13.93 -28.73
C SER A 176 -19.13 -14.23 -29.73
N ALA A 177 -19.04 -15.37 -30.45
CA ALA A 177 -20.18 -15.97 -31.15
C ALA A 177 -21.05 -16.83 -30.22
N ASP A 178 -20.54 -17.19 -29.04
CA ASP A 178 -21.31 -17.90 -28.02
C ASP A 178 -22.08 -16.91 -27.14
N LEU A 179 -23.39 -16.86 -27.37
CA LEU A 179 -24.42 -16.13 -26.59
C LEU A 179 -24.45 -16.48 -25.09
N LEU A 180 -23.58 -17.37 -24.60
CA LEU A 180 -23.48 -17.77 -23.20
C LEU A 180 -22.34 -17.08 -22.43
N PHE A 181 -21.42 -16.37 -23.10
CA PHE A 181 -20.32 -15.65 -22.45
C PHE A 181 -20.52 -14.12 -22.51
N VAL A 182 -21.30 -13.58 -21.58
CA VAL A 182 -21.60 -12.14 -21.43
C VAL A 182 -20.44 -11.34 -20.78
N PHE A 183 -19.26 -11.95 -20.61
CA PHE A 183 -18.20 -11.40 -19.73
C PHE A 183 -16.86 -11.03 -20.40
N ALA A 184 -16.71 -11.17 -21.72
CA ALA A 184 -15.48 -10.77 -22.42
C ALA A 184 -15.25 -9.24 -22.28
N GLY A 185 -14.14 -8.83 -21.67
CA GLY A 185 -13.75 -7.41 -21.51
C GLY A 185 -14.64 -6.62 -20.58
N LYS A 186 -14.60 -6.93 -19.28
CA LYS A 186 -15.65 -6.45 -18.37
C LYS A 186 -15.41 -5.04 -17.82
N TYR A 187 -14.17 -4.66 -17.55
CA TYR A 187 -13.90 -3.52 -16.68
C TYR A 187 -13.26 -2.34 -17.43
N PRO A 188 -13.84 -1.13 -17.36
CA PRO A 188 -13.20 0.08 -17.86
C PRO A 188 -12.17 0.61 -16.85
N ILE A 189 -11.26 1.46 -17.32
CA ILE A 189 -10.42 2.30 -16.45
C ILE A 189 -11.35 3.20 -15.61
N ILE A 190 -11.07 3.33 -14.31
CA ILE A 190 -11.84 4.19 -13.40
C ILE A 190 -11.10 5.48 -13.06
N THR A 191 -11.87 6.50 -12.70
CA THR A 191 -11.36 7.77 -12.20
C THR A 191 -11.03 7.65 -10.72
N PHE A 192 -10.14 8.53 -10.26
CA PHE A 192 -9.82 8.61 -8.83
C PHE A 192 -11.05 8.95 -7.96
N GLU A 193 -12.02 9.69 -8.50
CA GLU A 193 -13.28 9.98 -7.81
C GLU A 193 -14.19 8.76 -7.68
N GLU A 194 -14.25 7.90 -8.71
CA GLU A 194 -14.97 6.62 -8.66
C GLU A 194 -14.33 5.67 -7.63
N PHE A 195 -13.00 5.58 -7.59
CA PHE A 195 -12.26 4.85 -6.55
C PHE A 195 -12.57 5.35 -5.13
N ILE A 196 -12.52 6.67 -4.90
CA ILE A 196 -12.88 7.26 -3.61
C ILE A 196 -14.32 6.90 -3.22
N THR A 197 -15.24 6.88 -4.18
CA THR A 197 -16.64 6.54 -3.95
C THR A 197 -16.79 5.09 -3.49
N ILE A 198 -16.03 4.15 -4.07
CA ILE A 198 -16.01 2.73 -3.64
C ILE A 198 -15.65 2.60 -2.16
N ALA A 199 -14.56 3.22 -1.69
CA ALA A 199 -14.20 3.21 -0.27
C ALA A 199 -15.26 3.90 0.60
N ARG A 200 -15.82 5.01 0.12
CA ARG A 200 -16.87 5.76 0.84
C ARG A 200 -18.17 5.00 0.99
N ASP A 201 -18.50 4.10 0.08
CA ASP A 201 -19.76 3.36 0.07
C ASP A 201 -19.62 1.96 0.68
N ALA A 202 -18.38 1.53 1.00
CA ALA A 202 -18.10 0.29 1.70
C ALA A 202 -18.95 0.10 2.99
N PRO A 203 -19.39 -1.11 3.34
CA PRO A 203 -20.27 -1.34 4.51
C PRO A 203 -19.58 -1.04 5.86
N ARG A 204 -18.26 -0.92 5.88
CA ARG A 204 -17.42 -0.54 7.02
C ARG A 204 -16.50 0.62 6.66
N VAL A 205 -15.80 1.18 7.63
CA VAL A 205 -14.71 2.11 7.33
C VAL A 205 -13.57 1.32 6.66
N VAL A 206 -13.26 1.71 5.44
CA VAL A 206 -12.11 1.24 4.66
C VAL A 206 -11.26 2.46 4.35
N GLY A 207 -9.96 2.36 4.56
CA GLY A 207 -9.03 3.42 4.21
C GLY A 207 -8.68 3.42 2.73
N ILE A 208 -8.15 4.54 2.25
CA ILE A 208 -7.56 4.62 0.90
C ILE A 208 -6.06 4.90 0.99
N TYR A 209 -5.33 4.39 0.01
CA TYR A 209 -3.88 4.48 -0.06
C TYR A 209 -3.42 4.91 -1.47
N PRO A 210 -3.73 6.13 -1.94
CA PRO A 210 -3.28 6.60 -3.26
C PRO A 210 -1.77 6.84 -3.34
N GLU A 211 -1.16 6.33 -4.41
CA GLU A 211 0.15 6.74 -4.91
C GLU A 211 0.03 7.92 -5.87
N ILE A 212 0.81 8.99 -5.64
CA ILE A 212 1.07 10.01 -6.66
C ILE A 212 2.15 9.45 -7.59
N LYS A 213 1.73 8.88 -8.72
CA LYS A 213 2.59 8.17 -9.66
C LYS A 213 3.26 9.13 -10.63
N ASN A 214 4.59 9.02 -10.77
CA ASN A 214 5.37 9.79 -11.74
C ASN A 214 5.05 11.31 -11.76
N PRO A 215 5.00 12.02 -10.63
CA PRO A 215 4.57 13.42 -10.57
C PRO A 215 5.37 14.37 -11.46
N VAL A 216 6.67 14.11 -11.67
CA VAL A 216 7.49 14.94 -12.57
C VAL A 216 6.98 14.82 -14.01
N LEU A 217 6.79 13.58 -14.49
CA LEU A 217 6.28 13.31 -15.84
C LEU A 217 4.86 13.88 -16.02
N MET A 218 3.96 13.68 -15.06
CA MET A 218 2.60 14.22 -15.13
C MET A 218 2.61 15.75 -15.23
N ASN A 219 3.44 16.43 -14.44
CA ASN A 219 3.57 17.89 -14.48
C ASN A 219 4.21 18.41 -15.79
N GLN A 220 5.06 17.61 -16.44
CA GLN A 220 5.62 17.96 -17.74
C GLN A 220 4.55 17.94 -18.83
N HIS A 221 3.72 16.89 -18.87
CA HIS A 221 2.81 16.62 -19.99
C HIS A 221 1.38 17.10 -19.82
N VAL A 222 0.91 17.29 -18.58
CA VAL A 222 -0.45 17.74 -18.29
C VAL A 222 -0.42 19.12 -17.64
N LYS A 223 -1.31 20.01 -18.09
CA LYS A 223 -1.42 21.38 -17.56
C LYS A 223 -2.81 21.59 -16.99
N TRP A 224 -2.87 22.08 -15.75
CA TRP A 224 -4.12 22.42 -15.09
C TRP A 224 -4.32 23.94 -15.00
N PRO A 225 -5.58 24.41 -15.02
CA PRO A 225 -5.88 25.83 -14.88
C PRO A 225 -5.29 26.45 -13.60
N GLY A 226 -4.88 27.70 -13.70
CA GLY A 226 -4.32 28.45 -12.56
C GLY A 226 -2.89 28.06 -12.17
N GLY A 227 -2.16 27.35 -13.03
CA GLY A 227 -0.78 26.94 -12.77
C GLY A 227 -0.67 25.80 -11.75
N LYS A 228 -1.76 25.07 -11.52
CA LYS A 228 -1.80 23.92 -10.61
C LYS A 228 -0.92 22.79 -11.11
N ARG A 229 -0.29 22.11 -10.16
CA ARG A 229 0.45 20.87 -10.35
C ARG A 229 -0.45 19.65 -10.20
N PHE A 230 0.07 18.50 -10.61
CA PHE A 230 -0.56 17.20 -10.42
C PHE A 230 -0.88 16.95 -8.94
N GLU A 231 0.05 17.27 -8.04
CA GLU A 231 -0.13 17.14 -6.59
C GLU A 231 -1.31 17.97 -6.06
N ASP A 232 -1.49 19.19 -6.56
CA ASP A 232 -2.62 20.05 -6.18
C ASP A 232 -3.94 19.36 -6.51
N LYS A 233 -4.03 18.76 -7.70
CA LYS A 233 -5.24 18.09 -8.18
C LYS A 233 -5.57 16.86 -7.35
N VAL A 234 -4.58 16.05 -6.99
CA VAL A 234 -4.79 14.88 -6.12
C VAL A 234 -5.29 15.34 -4.75
N VAL A 235 -4.62 16.31 -4.11
CA VAL A 235 -4.98 16.77 -2.76
C VAL A 235 -6.33 17.52 -2.76
N GLU A 236 -6.63 18.32 -3.78
CA GLU A 236 -7.93 18.96 -3.94
C GLU A 236 -9.06 17.95 -4.04
N THR A 237 -8.85 16.87 -4.80
CA THR A 237 -9.83 15.78 -4.95
C THR A 237 -10.04 15.08 -3.60
N LEU A 238 -8.96 14.72 -2.90
CA LEU A 238 -9.06 14.15 -1.54
C LEU A 238 -9.85 15.06 -0.59
N LYS A 239 -9.56 16.37 -0.57
CA LYS A 239 -10.26 17.36 0.25
C LYS A 239 -11.73 17.53 -0.14
N LYS A 240 -12.06 17.51 -1.43
CA LYS A 240 -13.45 17.55 -1.95
C LYS A 240 -14.27 16.40 -1.35
N TYR A 241 -13.66 15.22 -1.23
CA TYR A 241 -14.27 14.05 -0.59
C TYR A 241 -13.98 13.97 0.92
N GLY A 242 -13.57 15.07 1.54
CA GLY A 242 -13.42 15.28 2.98
C GLY A 242 -12.34 14.44 3.67
N TYR A 243 -11.37 13.93 2.92
CA TYR A 243 -10.16 13.34 3.51
C TYR A 243 -9.25 14.43 4.11
N GLY A 244 -8.43 14.03 5.08
CA GLY A 244 -7.50 14.89 5.81
C GLY A 244 -7.38 14.46 7.27
N GLY A 245 -6.59 15.21 8.05
CA GLY A 245 -6.30 14.87 9.44
C GLY A 245 -5.01 14.07 9.54
N SER A 246 -4.22 14.39 10.57
CA SER A 246 -3.04 13.62 10.94
C SER A 246 -3.38 12.18 11.33
N TYR A 247 -2.40 11.29 11.21
CA TYR A 247 -2.54 9.86 11.52
C TYR A 247 -3.19 9.62 12.90
N LEU A 248 -4.16 8.70 12.96
CA LEU A 248 -4.97 8.36 14.15
C LEU A 248 -5.77 9.51 14.77
N SER A 249 -5.79 10.70 14.18
CA SER A 249 -6.70 11.77 14.62
C SER A 249 -8.16 11.34 14.44
N LYS A 250 -9.07 11.96 15.22
CA LYS A 250 -10.53 11.71 15.07
C LYS A 250 -11.03 11.95 13.64
N LYS A 251 -10.38 12.84 12.89
CA LYS A 251 -10.73 13.12 11.48
C LYS A 251 -10.25 11.98 10.58
N TRP A 252 -8.99 11.56 10.76
CA TRP A 252 -8.41 10.44 10.02
C TRP A 252 -9.16 9.12 10.27
N LEU A 253 -9.51 8.80 11.53
CA LEU A 253 -10.25 7.57 11.86
C LEU A 253 -11.64 7.48 11.20
N LYS A 254 -12.23 8.61 10.79
CA LYS A 254 -13.50 8.62 10.03
C LYS A 254 -13.29 8.36 8.54
N ARG A 255 -12.11 8.71 8.01
CA ARG A 255 -11.74 8.61 6.59
C ARG A 255 -10.23 8.32 6.49
N PRO A 256 -9.80 7.09 6.80
CA PRO A 256 -8.38 6.77 6.83
C PRO A 256 -7.76 6.96 5.45
N LEU A 257 -6.60 7.61 5.42
CA LEU A 257 -5.89 7.96 4.20
C LEU A 257 -4.39 7.91 4.47
N PHE A 258 -3.63 7.21 3.64
CA PHE A 258 -2.20 7.43 3.45
C PHE A 258 -1.96 7.95 2.03
N ILE A 259 -0.99 8.83 1.84
CA ILE A 259 -0.56 9.25 0.50
C ILE A 259 0.88 8.77 0.30
N GLN A 260 1.16 8.07 -0.79
CA GLN A 260 2.52 7.60 -1.10
C GLN A 260 3.07 8.14 -2.41
N SER A 261 4.40 8.09 -2.54
CA SER A 261 5.12 8.38 -3.78
C SER A 261 6.58 7.93 -3.67
N PHE A 262 7.18 7.57 -4.81
CA PHE A 262 8.63 7.40 -4.99
C PHE A 262 9.38 8.73 -5.15
N ALA A 263 8.66 9.85 -5.22
CA ALA A 263 9.21 11.19 -5.44
C ALA A 263 9.24 11.99 -4.11
N PRO A 264 10.38 12.04 -3.39
CA PRO A 264 10.52 12.83 -2.17
C PRO A 264 10.05 14.27 -2.29
N SER A 265 10.35 14.96 -3.42
CA SER A 265 9.97 16.37 -3.55
C SER A 265 8.45 16.54 -3.64
N SER A 266 7.74 15.55 -4.19
CA SER A 266 6.27 15.51 -4.23
C SER A 266 5.68 15.41 -2.82
N LEU A 267 6.22 14.51 -1.99
CA LEU A 267 5.79 14.36 -0.59
C LEU A 267 6.05 15.62 0.24
N VAL A 268 7.22 16.25 0.05
CA VAL A 268 7.55 17.55 0.67
C VAL A 268 6.59 18.63 0.19
N TYR A 269 6.25 18.67 -1.09
CA TYR A 269 5.33 19.66 -1.64
C TYR A 269 3.94 19.57 -1.01
N ILE A 270 3.37 18.36 -0.92
CA ILE A 270 2.01 18.16 -0.38
C ILE A 270 1.90 18.40 1.14
N THR A 271 3.02 18.57 1.87
CA THR A 271 2.99 19.01 3.28
C THR A 271 2.31 20.37 3.47
N LYS A 272 2.45 21.26 2.48
CA LYS A 272 1.83 22.59 2.48
C LYS A 272 0.33 22.51 2.18
N LEU A 273 -0.12 21.40 1.60
CA LEU A 273 -1.46 21.23 1.11
C LEU A 273 -2.32 20.39 2.06
N THR A 274 -1.76 19.40 2.76
CA THR A 274 -2.54 18.52 3.65
C THR A 274 -1.72 17.97 4.81
N ASP A 275 -2.39 17.79 5.96
CA ASP A 275 -1.89 17.13 7.16
C ASP A 275 -2.06 15.60 7.15
N SER A 276 -2.66 15.04 6.10
CA SER A 276 -2.79 13.59 5.91
C SER A 276 -1.42 12.90 6.00
N PRO A 277 -1.33 11.68 6.57
CA PRO A 277 -0.07 10.97 6.66
C PRO A 277 0.46 10.60 5.28
N LYS A 278 1.78 10.76 5.12
CA LYS A 278 2.52 10.42 3.92
C LYS A 278 3.43 9.23 4.16
N VAL A 279 3.70 8.46 3.12
CA VAL A 279 4.65 7.33 3.13
C VAL A 279 5.60 7.46 1.95
N LEU A 280 6.90 7.40 2.24
CA LEU A 280 7.94 7.39 1.20
C LEU A 280 8.10 5.97 0.66
N LEU A 281 7.89 5.78 -0.64
CA LEU A 281 8.19 4.51 -1.29
C LEU A 281 9.69 4.38 -1.55
N ILE A 282 10.22 3.18 -1.38
CA ILE A 282 11.64 2.86 -1.54
C ILE A 282 11.75 1.65 -2.46
N ASP A 283 12.39 1.85 -3.61
CA ASP A 283 12.61 0.81 -4.61
C ASP A 283 13.89 -0.01 -4.28
N ASP A 284 14.30 -0.87 -5.21
CA ASP A 284 15.53 -1.66 -5.11
C ASP A 284 16.76 -0.83 -4.73
N VAL A 285 17.72 -1.47 -4.07
CA VAL A 285 18.94 -0.83 -3.53
C VAL A 285 19.79 -0.13 -4.60
N THR A 286 19.60 -0.48 -5.87
CA THR A 286 20.31 0.11 -7.01
C THR A 286 19.57 1.27 -7.67
N VAL A 287 18.30 1.48 -7.33
CA VAL A 287 17.43 2.49 -7.94
C VAL A 287 17.52 3.80 -7.16
N LEU A 288 17.69 4.91 -7.89
CA LEU A 288 17.67 6.25 -7.31
C LEU A 288 16.23 6.73 -7.11
N THR A 289 16.00 7.65 -6.17
CA THR A 289 14.70 8.33 -6.03
C THR A 289 14.27 9.01 -7.33
N GLU A 290 12.96 8.99 -7.62
CA GLU A 290 12.37 9.42 -8.90
C GLU A 290 12.76 10.86 -9.32
N ASP A 291 12.88 11.80 -8.37
CA ASP A 291 13.02 13.23 -8.67
C ASP A 291 14.21 13.94 -8.00
N THR A 292 14.89 13.28 -7.06
CA THR A 292 16.01 13.85 -6.31
C THR A 292 17.36 13.18 -6.54
N ASN A 293 17.41 12.10 -7.33
CA ASN A 293 18.61 11.30 -7.59
C ASN A 293 19.36 10.83 -6.32
N GLN A 294 18.65 10.68 -5.21
CA GLN A 294 19.22 10.17 -3.96
C GLN A 294 19.32 8.64 -4.03
N THR A 295 20.38 8.10 -3.45
CA THR A 295 20.64 6.67 -3.36
C THR A 295 19.83 6.01 -2.25
N TYR A 296 19.65 4.69 -2.34
CA TYR A 296 19.07 3.88 -1.26
C TYR A 296 19.75 4.11 0.09
N ALA A 297 21.09 4.15 0.12
CA ALA A 297 21.86 4.38 1.34
C ALA A 297 21.58 5.76 1.97
N GLU A 298 21.36 6.80 1.16
CA GLU A 298 21.00 8.12 1.66
C GLU A 298 19.60 8.13 2.25
N ILE A 299 18.60 7.65 1.50
CA ILE A 299 17.18 7.72 1.89
C ILE A 299 16.82 6.75 3.02
N THR A 300 17.66 5.76 3.29
CA THR A 300 17.50 4.85 4.44
C THR A 300 18.42 5.19 5.60
N SER A 301 19.19 6.28 5.55
CA SER A 301 20.08 6.68 6.66
C SER A 301 19.30 7.26 7.85
N ASP A 302 19.85 7.16 9.06
CA ASP A 302 19.25 7.76 10.26
C ASP A 302 19.14 9.29 10.17
N VAL A 303 20.06 9.93 9.44
CA VAL A 303 20.01 11.37 9.16
C VAL A 303 18.78 11.69 8.31
N TYR A 304 18.54 10.89 7.28
CA TYR A 304 17.38 11.08 6.41
C TYR A 304 16.06 10.74 7.12
N PHE A 305 16.01 9.65 7.91
CA PHE A 305 14.84 9.33 8.74
C PHE A 305 14.48 10.45 9.73
N ASN A 306 15.49 11.08 10.36
CA ASN A 306 15.26 12.26 11.20
C ASN A 306 14.72 13.46 10.42
N TYR A 307 15.12 13.62 9.16
CA TYR A 307 14.63 14.68 8.29
C TYR A 307 13.18 14.42 7.85
N ILE A 308 12.87 13.22 7.36
CA ILE A 308 11.56 12.94 6.76
C ILE A 308 10.45 12.75 7.80
N LYS A 309 10.75 12.26 9.02
CA LYS A 309 9.73 12.02 10.07
C LYS A 309 8.93 13.27 10.48
N GLN A 310 9.37 14.44 10.06
CA GLN A 310 8.62 15.70 10.24
C GLN A 310 7.35 15.75 9.39
N TYR A 311 7.27 14.98 8.31
CA TYR A 311 6.17 15.02 7.36
C TYR A 311 5.74 13.66 6.80
N VAL A 312 6.53 12.59 6.93
CA VAL A 312 6.08 11.21 6.66
C VAL A 312 5.86 10.48 7.98
N VAL A 313 4.93 9.52 7.96
CA VAL A 313 4.68 8.64 9.12
C VAL A 313 5.25 7.24 8.93
N GLY A 314 5.78 6.94 7.74
CA GLY A 314 6.37 5.65 7.43
C GLY A 314 7.07 5.61 6.09
N ILE A 315 7.65 4.44 5.81
CA ILE A 315 8.27 4.06 4.55
C ILE A 315 7.57 2.81 3.98
N GLY A 316 7.51 2.70 2.66
CA GLY A 316 7.01 1.53 1.95
C GLY A 316 8.11 0.96 1.07
N PRO A 317 8.98 0.10 1.59
CA PRO A 317 10.08 -0.48 0.81
C PRO A 317 9.63 -1.70 -0.02
N TRP A 318 10.31 -1.98 -1.13
CA TRP A 318 10.24 -3.30 -1.73
C TRP A 318 10.71 -4.35 -0.71
N LYS A 319 9.95 -5.43 -0.51
CA LYS A 319 10.17 -6.41 0.57
C LYS A 319 11.58 -7.01 0.52
N ASP A 320 12.11 -7.28 -0.67
CA ASP A 320 13.43 -7.88 -0.81
C ASP A 320 14.58 -6.89 -0.46
N THR A 321 14.31 -5.59 -0.30
CA THR A 321 15.30 -4.65 0.27
C THR A 321 15.36 -4.73 1.79
N VAL A 322 14.27 -5.16 2.44
CA VAL A 322 14.21 -5.41 3.89
C VAL A 322 14.85 -6.75 4.21
N VAL A 323 14.46 -7.80 3.47
CA VAL A 323 15.02 -9.15 3.57
C VAL A 323 15.56 -9.58 2.21
N PRO A 324 16.86 -9.39 1.96
CA PRO A 324 17.50 -9.72 0.69
C PRO A 324 17.35 -11.18 0.31
N VAL A 325 17.38 -11.45 -0.99
CA VAL A 325 17.26 -12.81 -1.53
C VAL A 325 18.45 -13.18 -2.40
N ASN A 326 18.81 -14.45 -2.39
CA ASN A 326 19.78 -15.04 -3.31
C ASN A 326 19.20 -16.33 -3.87
N ASN A 327 19.07 -16.43 -5.20
CA ASN A 327 18.43 -17.57 -5.88
C ASN A 327 17.05 -17.95 -5.28
N ASN A 328 16.22 -16.93 -4.99
CA ASN A 328 14.90 -17.07 -4.35
C ASN A 328 14.91 -17.67 -2.93
N TYR A 329 16.06 -17.68 -2.25
CA TYR A 329 16.17 -17.96 -0.82
C TYR A 329 16.42 -16.68 -0.04
N ILE A 330 15.64 -16.44 1.01
CA ILE A 330 15.84 -15.29 1.91
C ILE A 330 17.20 -15.39 2.60
N GLN A 331 17.84 -14.24 2.74
CA GLN A 331 19.11 -14.05 3.44
C GLN A 331 18.85 -13.47 4.83
N ALA A 332 19.91 -13.09 5.54
CA ALA A 332 19.76 -12.36 6.80
C ALA A 332 19.01 -11.04 6.56
N PRO A 333 17.99 -10.73 7.38
CA PRO A 333 17.26 -9.46 7.27
C PRO A 333 18.18 -8.28 7.57
N THR A 334 17.93 -7.15 6.92
CA THR A 334 18.59 -5.88 7.25
C THR A 334 18.07 -5.33 8.58
N ASP A 335 18.70 -4.27 9.11
CA ASP A 335 18.20 -3.55 10.28
C ASP A 335 17.19 -2.44 9.92
N LEU A 336 16.72 -2.37 8.66
CA LEU A 336 15.92 -1.25 8.15
C LEU A 336 14.65 -1.02 8.97
N VAL A 337 13.90 -2.09 9.27
CA VAL A 337 12.66 -2.01 10.05
C VAL A 337 12.93 -1.48 11.46
N LYS A 338 13.93 -2.07 12.13
CA LYS A 338 14.34 -1.65 13.47
C LYS A 338 14.76 -0.18 13.50
N ARG A 339 15.54 0.28 12.51
CA ARG A 339 15.96 1.68 12.43
C ARG A 339 14.79 2.61 12.12
N ALA A 340 13.90 2.26 11.20
CA ALA A 340 12.69 3.03 10.93
C ALA A 340 11.83 3.21 12.19
N HIS A 341 11.58 2.13 12.94
CA HIS A 341 10.85 2.18 14.22
C HIS A 341 11.55 3.03 15.27
N ALA A 342 12.89 3.00 15.36
CA ALA A 342 13.64 3.86 16.27
C ALA A 342 13.46 5.36 15.98
N HIS A 343 13.02 5.72 14.75
CA HIS A 343 12.64 7.07 14.36
C HIS A 343 11.13 7.33 14.37
N ASN A 344 10.32 6.40 14.91
CA ASN A 344 8.84 6.42 14.89
C ASN A 344 8.24 6.41 13.49
N LEU A 345 8.88 5.72 12.55
CA LEU A 345 8.37 5.51 11.19
C LEU A 345 7.80 4.10 11.08
N GLN A 346 6.58 3.99 10.55
CA GLN A 346 5.98 2.71 10.15
C GLN A 346 6.69 2.13 8.94
N VAL A 347 6.61 0.81 8.77
CA VAL A 347 7.13 0.12 7.58
C VAL A 347 6.03 -0.74 6.95
N HIS A 348 5.66 -0.40 5.72
CA HIS A 348 4.63 -1.10 4.93
C HIS A 348 5.22 -1.68 3.64
N PRO A 349 5.89 -2.85 3.66
CA PRO A 349 6.55 -3.36 2.46
C PRO A 349 5.58 -3.83 1.38
N TYR A 350 6.04 -3.76 0.13
CA TYR A 350 5.36 -4.28 -1.04
C TYR A 350 6.25 -5.31 -1.78
N THR A 351 5.77 -6.32 -2.49
CA THR A 351 4.37 -6.79 -2.60
C THR A 351 4.33 -8.29 -2.29
N TYR A 352 3.38 -8.70 -1.46
CA TYR A 352 3.14 -10.09 -1.10
C TYR A 352 2.18 -10.75 -2.09
N ARG A 353 2.60 -11.89 -2.64
CA ARG A 353 1.94 -12.59 -3.75
C ARG A 353 1.96 -14.08 -3.47
N ASN A 354 0.81 -14.73 -3.56
CA ASN A 354 0.66 -16.13 -3.17
C ASN A 354 1.23 -17.09 -4.21
N GLU A 355 1.45 -16.63 -5.43
CA GLU A 355 1.90 -17.48 -6.52
C GLU A 355 3.36 -17.90 -6.33
N ASN A 356 3.66 -19.13 -6.73
CA ASN A 356 4.94 -19.80 -6.50
C ASN A 356 6.15 -19.04 -7.07
N GLU A 357 5.98 -18.25 -8.12
CA GLU A 357 7.08 -17.48 -8.71
C GLU A 357 7.49 -16.25 -7.89
N PHE A 358 6.62 -15.79 -6.97
CA PHE A 358 6.88 -14.63 -6.11
C PHE A 358 7.10 -14.99 -4.64
N LEU A 359 6.73 -16.21 -4.25
CA LEU A 359 6.96 -16.71 -2.91
C LEU A 359 8.38 -17.29 -2.78
N HIS A 360 9.12 -16.84 -1.78
CA HIS A 360 10.47 -17.36 -1.54
C HIS A 360 10.45 -18.82 -1.10
N LEU A 361 11.45 -19.58 -1.53
CA LEU A 361 11.50 -21.05 -1.36
C LEU A 361 11.50 -21.48 0.11
N ASN A 362 11.99 -20.62 1.01
CA ASN A 362 11.96 -20.83 2.46
C ASN A 362 10.55 -21.06 3.01
N PHE A 363 9.53 -20.51 2.36
CA PHE A 363 8.14 -20.64 2.80
C PHE A 363 7.45 -21.88 2.23
N SER A 364 8.12 -22.70 1.41
CA SER A 364 7.58 -23.98 0.91
C SER A 364 6.20 -23.85 0.23
N GLN A 365 6.00 -22.81 -0.58
CA GLN A 365 4.72 -22.49 -1.26
C GLN A 365 3.56 -22.17 -0.30
N ASP A 366 3.86 -21.81 0.95
CA ASP A 366 2.87 -21.44 1.95
C ASP A 366 2.91 -19.94 2.26
N PRO A 367 1.98 -19.12 1.72
CA PRO A 367 1.94 -17.69 1.98
C PRO A 367 1.67 -17.37 3.47
N TYR A 368 1.06 -18.27 4.24
CA TYR A 368 0.83 -18.06 5.67
C TYR A 368 2.14 -18.06 6.47
N LYS A 369 3.14 -18.84 6.03
CA LYS A 369 4.50 -18.79 6.62
C LYS A 369 5.22 -17.49 6.28
N GLU A 370 4.99 -16.95 5.08
CA GLU A 370 5.49 -15.62 4.74
C GLU A 370 4.85 -14.57 5.65
N TYR A 371 3.52 -14.56 5.80
CA TYR A 371 2.86 -13.61 6.69
C TYR A 371 3.34 -13.72 8.15
N GLU A 372 3.48 -14.94 8.68
CA GLU A 372 4.03 -15.18 10.01
C GLU A 372 5.42 -14.56 10.17
N TYR A 373 6.32 -14.84 9.23
CA TYR A 373 7.67 -14.29 9.23
C TYR A 373 7.68 -12.76 9.23
N TRP A 374 6.92 -12.14 8.33
CA TRP A 374 6.94 -10.69 8.17
C TRP A 374 6.23 -9.94 9.31
N ILE A 375 5.14 -10.49 9.83
CA ILE A 375 4.35 -9.87 10.90
C ILE A 375 5.00 -10.10 12.27
N ASN A 376 5.45 -11.31 12.57
CA ASN A 376 5.91 -11.66 13.93
C ASN A 376 7.43 -11.69 14.09
N GLU A 377 8.20 -12.03 13.06
CA GLU A 377 9.67 -12.05 13.14
C GLU A 377 10.29 -10.72 12.71
N ILE A 378 9.87 -10.18 11.56
CA ILE A 378 10.35 -8.88 11.07
C ILE A 378 9.64 -7.71 11.76
N GLY A 379 8.35 -7.86 12.06
CA GLY A 379 7.57 -6.86 12.81
C GLY A 379 7.08 -5.68 11.96
N VAL A 380 6.72 -5.90 10.69
CA VAL A 380 6.23 -4.81 9.82
C VAL A 380 4.85 -4.30 10.24
N ASP A 381 4.53 -3.05 9.93
CA ASP A 381 3.28 -2.38 10.34
C ASP A 381 2.14 -2.50 9.30
N GLY A 382 2.44 -3.06 8.13
CA GLY A 382 1.47 -3.25 7.05
C GLY A 382 2.08 -4.02 5.89
N LEU A 383 1.20 -4.63 5.09
CA LEU A 383 1.58 -5.47 3.97
C LEU A 383 0.73 -5.09 2.76
N PHE A 384 1.38 -4.69 1.66
CA PHE A 384 0.73 -4.56 0.35
C PHE A 384 0.65 -5.94 -0.29
N THR A 385 -0.54 -6.47 -0.50
CA THR A 385 -0.74 -7.80 -1.08
C THR A 385 -1.71 -7.78 -2.25
N ASP A 386 -1.44 -8.63 -3.24
CA ASP A 386 -2.35 -8.90 -4.36
C ASP A 386 -3.51 -9.85 -3.95
N PHE A 387 -3.41 -10.50 -2.78
CA PHE A 387 -4.35 -11.50 -2.26
C PHE A 387 -4.83 -11.13 -0.86
N THR A 388 -5.79 -10.21 -0.79
CA THR A 388 -6.22 -9.66 0.50
C THR A 388 -6.90 -10.68 1.40
N GLY A 389 -7.63 -11.64 0.82
CA GLY A 389 -8.32 -12.69 1.56
C GLY A 389 -7.39 -13.63 2.32
N SER A 390 -6.23 -14.00 1.75
CA SER A 390 -5.27 -14.87 2.46
C SER A 390 -4.64 -14.17 3.66
N LEU A 391 -4.24 -12.90 3.50
CA LEU A 391 -3.72 -12.11 4.61
C LEU A 391 -4.80 -11.86 5.68
N HIS A 392 -6.04 -11.58 5.27
CA HIS A 392 -7.14 -11.44 6.21
C HIS A 392 -7.39 -12.74 6.99
N ASN A 393 -7.46 -13.89 6.32
CA ASN A 393 -7.63 -15.19 6.96
C ASN A 393 -6.51 -15.48 7.97
N TYR A 394 -5.25 -15.21 7.59
CA TYR A 394 -4.11 -15.31 8.51
C TYR A 394 -4.35 -14.47 9.77
N GLN A 395 -4.68 -13.20 9.60
CA GLN A 395 -4.90 -12.25 10.70
C GLN A 395 -6.06 -12.67 11.60
N GLU A 396 -7.16 -13.21 11.05
CA GLU A 396 -8.29 -13.70 11.83
C GLU A 396 -7.93 -14.98 12.61
N TRP A 397 -7.14 -15.88 12.03
CA TRP A 397 -6.74 -17.14 12.67
C TRP A 397 -5.67 -16.96 13.75
N THR A 398 -4.76 -16.01 13.57
CA THR A 398 -3.68 -15.72 14.53
C THR A 398 -4.03 -14.64 15.54
N SER A 399 -5.15 -13.94 15.35
CA SER A 399 -5.65 -13.01 16.35
C SER A 399 -5.94 -13.76 17.66
N PRO A 400 -5.38 -13.33 18.80
CA PRO A 400 -5.68 -13.94 20.08
C PRO A 400 -7.19 -13.80 20.34
N LEU A 401 -7.89 -14.92 20.30
CA LEU A 401 -9.32 -15.02 20.60
C LEU A 401 -9.58 -14.26 21.90
N SER A 402 -10.51 -13.29 21.88
CA SER A 402 -10.97 -12.71 23.13
C SER A 402 -11.55 -13.84 24.00
N GLU A 403 -11.35 -13.80 25.32
CA GLU A 403 -11.98 -14.71 26.28
C GLU A 403 -13.52 -14.70 26.22
N THR A 404 -14.13 -13.80 25.42
CA THR A 404 -15.55 -13.84 25.09
C THR A 404 -15.82 -14.46 23.71
N SER A 405 -16.25 -15.73 23.75
CA SER A 405 -17.23 -16.37 22.85
C SER A 405 -16.81 -16.89 21.47
N LYS A 406 -16.32 -18.13 21.44
CA LYS A 406 -17.06 -19.26 20.84
C LYS A 406 -16.91 -20.45 21.77
N SER A 407 -18.00 -21.08 22.19
CA SER A 407 -17.88 -22.35 22.92
C SER A 407 -17.14 -23.36 22.02
N PRO A 408 -16.38 -24.31 22.58
CA PRO A 408 -15.73 -25.37 21.79
C PRO A 408 -16.68 -26.06 20.80
N ARG A 409 -17.98 -26.12 21.13
CA ARG A 409 -19.05 -26.61 20.25
C ARG A 409 -19.29 -25.76 18.99
N GLN A 410 -19.23 -24.44 19.10
CA GLN A 410 -19.40 -23.53 17.97
C GLN A 410 -18.18 -23.58 17.04
N LEU A 411 -16.98 -23.72 17.61
CA LEU A 411 -15.76 -23.93 16.85
C LEU A 411 -15.83 -25.27 16.09
N LEU A 412 -16.23 -26.33 16.77
CA LEU A 412 -16.39 -27.66 16.17
C LEU A 412 -17.45 -27.68 15.07
N SER A 413 -18.56 -26.94 15.25
CA SER A 413 -19.60 -26.80 14.22
C SER A 413 -19.12 -26.04 12.99
N GLN A 414 -18.27 -25.01 13.17
CA GLN A 414 -17.66 -24.29 12.04
C GLN A 414 -16.64 -25.15 11.31
N ILE A 415 -15.75 -25.83 12.04
CA ILE A 415 -14.80 -26.78 11.45
C ILE A 415 -15.56 -27.86 10.68
N ALA A 416 -16.59 -28.46 11.29
CA ALA A 416 -17.43 -29.45 10.60
C ALA A 416 -18.07 -28.89 9.31
N SER A 417 -18.55 -27.64 9.32
CA SER A 417 -19.14 -27.01 8.13
C SER A 417 -18.14 -26.73 7.00
N LEU A 418 -16.87 -26.49 7.33
CA LEU A 418 -15.78 -26.28 6.36
C LEU A 418 -15.28 -27.60 5.77
N VAL A 419 -15.41 -28.71 6.51
CA VAL A 419 -14.92 -30.04 6.10
C VAL A 419 -16.03 -30.89 5.45
N LEU A 420 -17.30 -30.62 5.74
CA LEU A 420 -18.46 -31.33 5.17
C LEU A 420 -18.54 -31.36 3.62
N PRO A 421 -18.14 -30.31 2.88
CA PRO A 421 -18.08 -30.36 1.41
C PRO A 421 -17.06 -31.37 0.87
N TYR A 422 -16.06 -31.74 1.68
CA TYR A 422 -14.98 -32.67 1.31
C TYR A 422 -15.23 -34.11 1.78
N ALA A 423 -16.27 -34.35 2.59
CA ALA A 423 -16.61 -35.68 3.09
C ALA A 423 -17.68 -36.41 2.24
N LYS A 424 -18.16 -35.79 1.16
CA LYS A 424 -19.16 -36.36 0.23
C LYS A 424 -18.63 -36.51 -1.22
N ALA A 425 -17.31 -36.49 -1.41
CA ALA A 425 -16.67 -36.91 -2.65
C ALA A 425 -16.22 -38.36 -2.56
#